data_AF-A0AAU2GG37-F1
#
_entry.id   AF-A0AAU2GG37-F1
#
_cell.length_a   1.000
_cell.length_b   1.000
_cell.length_c   1.000
_cell.angle_alpha   90.00
_cell.angle_beta   90.00
_cell.angle_gamma   90.00
#
_symmetry.space_group_name_H-M   'P 1'
#
loop_
_entity.id
_entity.type
_entity.pdbx_description
1 polymer ?
#
loop_
_entity_poly.entity_id
_entity_poly.type
_entity_poly.pdbx_seq_one_letter_code
_entity_poly.pdbx_strand_id
1 'polypeptide(L)'
;MTRVWIQPVLLVLCGSLIAAGQLSSGAPAAAAAILVVFVLLAGVNSPLVFPKSISAPEARRRSAADGRPVVYWRPGCGYCLRLRIRLGRGARRAHWVDIWRDPAGAAAVRAANDGNETVPTVVVAGRPHTNPDPAWVREQLSRPA
;
A
#
# COMPACT_ATOMS: atom_id res chain seq x y z
N MET A 1 -2.55 13.73 -6.16
CA MET A 1 -3.17 13.47 -4.83
C MET A 1 -4.51 12.74 -4.90
N THR A 2 -5.36 13.04 -5.89
CA THR A 2 -6.71 12.46 -6.01
C THR A 2 -6.72 10.94 -6.20
N ARG A 3 -5.86 10.39 -7.07
CA ARG A 3 -5.86 8.95 -7.45
C ARG A 3 -5.84 7.98 -6.26
N VAL A 4 -5.12 8.34 -5.19
CA VAL A 4 -4.94 7.55 -3.97
C VAL A 4 -6.23 7.40 -3.16
N TRP A 5 -7.13 8.38 -3.26
CA TRP A 5 -8.37 8.44 -2.48
C TRP A 5 -9.62 8.05 -3.28
N ILE A 6 -9.53 7.91 -4.61
CA ILE A 6 -10.69 7.59 -5.45
C ILE A 6 -11.39 6.31 -4.97
N GLN A 7 -10.66 5.21 -4.84
CA GLN A 7 -11.26 3.92 -4.48
C GLN A 7 -11.88 3.90 -3.07
N PRO A 8 -11.19 4.34 -1.98
CA PRO A 8 -11.82 4.37 -0.67
C PRO A 8 -13.00 5.35 -0.59
N VAL A 9 -12.95 6.50 -1.28
CA VAL A 9 -14.07 7.44 -1.34
C VAL A 9 -15.27 6.82 -2.05
N LEU A 10 -15.07 6.18 -3.21
CA LEU A 10 -16.14 5.49 -3.94
C LEU A 10 -16.78 4.38 -3.08
N LEU A 11 -15.97 3.59 -2.37
CA LEU A 11 -16.48 2.55 -1.47
C LEU A 11 -17.35 3.15 -0.35
N VAL A 12 -16.92 4.24 0.29
CA VAL A 12 -17.71 4.92 1.32
C VAL A 12 -19.00 5.49 0.74
N LEU A 13 -18.96 6.12 -0.44
CA LEU A 13 -20.14 6.67 -1.11
C LEU A 13 -21.15 5.58 -1.49
N CYS A 14 -20.70 4.51 -2.14
CA CYS A 14 -21.55 3.37 -2.49
C CYS A 14 -22.15 2.71 -1.25
N GLY A 15 -21.34 2.45 -0.21
CA GLY A 15 -21.81 1.88 1.04
C GLY A 15 -22.87 2.75 1.73
N SER A 16 -22.66 4.06 1.74
CA SER A 16 -23.59 5.04 2.32
C SER A 16 -24.92 5.06 1.56
N LEU A 17 -24.88 5.05 0.23
CA LEU A 17 -26.08 5.04 -0.62
C LEU A 17 -26.91 3.76 -0.42
N ILE A 18 -26.25 2.59 -0.41
CA ILE A 18 -26.93 1.30 -0.22
C ILE A 18 -27.53 1.22 1.20
N ALA A 19 -26.78 1.65 2.21
CA ALA A 19 -27.26 1.65 3.59
C ALA A 19 -28.45 2.60 3.80
N ALA A 20 -28.47 3.76 3.14
CA ALA A 20 -29.61 4.67 3.16
C ALA A 20 -30.86 4.00 2.55
N GLY A 21 -30.71 3.26 1.44
CA GLY A 21 -31.79 2.45 0.86
C GLY A 21 -32.34 1.41 1.85
N GLN A 22 -31.46 0.69 2.55
CA GLN A 22 -31.87 -0.30 3.57
C GLN A 22 -32.53 0.34 4.79
N LEU A 23 -32.14 1.56 5.16
CA LEU A 23 -32.79 2.29 6.23
C LEU A 23 -34.20 2.73 5.81
N SER A 24 -34.37 3.19 4.56
CA SER A 24 -35.69 3.53 4.02
C SER A 24 -36.63 2.33 3.87
N SER A 25 -36.09 1.11 3.76
CA SER A 25 -36.88 -0.13 3.72
C SER A 25 -37.13 -0.75 5.10
N GLY A 26 -36.72 -0.09 6.19
CA GLY A 26 -36.95 -0.56 7.56
C GLY A 26 -36.01 -1.67 8.02
N ALA A 27 -34.85 -1.85 7.37
CA ALA A 27 -33.87 -2.88 7.68
C ALA A 27 -32.56 -2.29 8.29
N PRO A 28 -32.58 -1.74 9.51
CA PRO A 28 -31.43 -1.04 10.10
C PRO A 28 -30.24 -1.97 10.38
N ALA A 29 -30.48 -3.23 10.75
CA ALA A 29 -29.40 -4.20 10.96
C ALA A 29 -28.64 -4.49 9.66
N ALA A 30 -29.35 -4.60 8.54
CA ALA A 30 -28.73 -4.78 7.22
C ALA A 30 -27.96 -3.52 6.79
N ALA A 31 -28.52 -2.33 7.02
CA ALA A 31 -27.82 -1.06 6.77
C ALA A 31 -26.50 -0.96 7.54
N ALA A 32 -26.51 -1.30 8.84
CA ALA A 32 -25.33 -1.30 9.68
C ALA A 32 -24.28 -2.32 9.20
N ALA A 33 -24.69 -3.55 8.87
CA ALA A 33 -23.79 -4.58 8.35
C ALA A 33 -23.12 -4.13 7.04
N ILE A 34 -23.88 -3.53 6.12
CA ILE A 34 -23.37 -3.00 4.85
C ILE A 34 -22.35 -1.89 5.09
N LEU A 35 -22.67 -0.92 5.96
CA LEU A 35 -21.73 0.16 6.29
C LEU A 35 -20.42 -0.39 6.85
N VAL A 36 -20.49 -1.35 7.78
CA VAL A 36 -19.29 -2.00 8.34
C VAL A 36 -18.45 -2.63 7.23
N VAL A 37 -19.07 -3.41 6.34
CA VAL A 37 -18.35 -4.05 5.22
C VAL A 37 -17.68 -3.02 4.31
N PHE A 38 -18.40 -1.98 3.89
CA PHE A 38 -17.84 -0.96 2.99
C PHE A 38 -16.76 -0.11 3.67
N VAL A 39 -16.89 0.19 4.97
CA VAL A 39 -15.85 0.88 5.74
C VAL A 39 -14.60 0.02 5.88
N LEU A 40 -14.75 -1.29 6.14
CA LEU A 40 -13.62 -2.22 6.17
C LEU A 40 -12.93 -2.31 4.81
N LEU A 41 -13.70 -2.42 3.72
CA LEU A 41 -13.18 -2.41 2.35
C LEU A 41 -12.47 -1.10 2.01
N ALA A 42 -13.03 0.04 2.39
CA ALA A 42 -12.40 1.35 2.22
C ALA A 42 -11.09 1.43 3.02
N GLY A 43 -11.09 0.92 4.24
CA GLY A 43 -9.90 0.80 5.09
C GLY A 43 -8.78 0.00 4.42
N VAL A 44 -9.03 -1.24 4.02
CA VAL A 44 -7.99 -2.12 3.43
C VAL A 44 -7.44 -1.61 2.09
N ASN A 45 -8.22 -0.81 1.36
CA ASN A 45 -7.80 -0.20 0.10
C ASN A 45 -7.25 1.23 0.28
N SER A 46 -7.25 1.75 1.51
CA SER A 46 -6.78 3.10 1.83
C SER A 46 -5.26 3.15 1.96
N PRO A 47 -4.63 4.29 1.60
CA PRO A 47 -3.22 4.52 1.90
C PRO A 47 -2.88 4.42 3.41
N LEU A 48 -3.88 4.53 4.29
CA LEU A 48 -3.70 4.55 5.74
C LEU A 48 -3.23 3.22 6.35
N VAL A 49 -3.41 2.09 5.65
CA VAL A 49 -2.98 0.76 6.14
C VAL A 49 -1.47 0.57 6.02
N PHE A 50 -0.82 1.37 5.17
CA PHE A 50 0.61 1.31 4.95
C PHE A 50 1.37 2.29 5.87
N PRO A 51 2.65 2.00 6.20
CA PRO A 51 3.50 2.96 6.88
C PRO A 51 3.60 4.27 6.08
N LYS A 52 3.92 5.36 6.77
CA LYS A 52 4.03 6.70 6.15
C LYS A 52 4.94 6.65 4.93
N SER A 53 4.39 7.00 3.78
CA SER A 53 5.17 7.13 2.55
C SER A 53 6.11 8.33 2.65
N ILE A 54 7.34 8.13 2.18
CA ILE A 54 8.32 9.19 1.92
C ILE A 54 8.61 9.26 0.42
N SER A 55 9.37 10.27 -0.01
CA SER A 55 9.76 10.37 -1.43
C SER A 55 10.86 9.36 -1.77
N ALA A 56 10.91 8.93 -3.03
CA ALA A 56 11.88 7.98 -3.56
C ALA A 56 13.33 8.47 -3.42
N PRO A 57 13.67 9.76 -3.67
CA PRO A 57 15.02 10.25 -3.40
C PRO A 57 15.38 10.15 -1.91
N GLU A 58 14.45 10.45 -1.01
CA GLU A 58 14.67 10.34 0.42
C GLU A 58 14.79 8.89 0.88
N ALA A 59 13.95 8.00 0.38
CA ALA A 59 14.00 6.58 0.66
C ALA A 59 15.33 5.96 0.22
N ARG A 60 15.83 6.33 -0.96
CA ARG A 60 17.15 5.88 -1.45
C ARG A 60 18.29 6.40 -0.59
N ARG A 61 18.27 7.69 -0.21
CA ARG A 61 19.29 8.26 0.68
C ARG A 61 19.31 7.54 2.03
N ARG A 62 18.15 7.33 2.65
CA ARG A 62 18.06 6.62 3.94
C ARG A 62 18.50 5.16 3.82
N SER A 63 18.03 4.46 2.79
CA SER A 63 18.43 3.08 2.49
C SER A 63 19.94 2.93 2.30
N ALA A 64 20.58 3.89 1.63
CA ALA A 64 22.04 3.91 1.49
C ALA A 64 22.77 4.16 2.82
N ALA A 65 22.15 4.89 3.75
CA ALA A 65 22.73 5.20 5.05
C ALA A 65 22.49 4.11 6.11
N ASP A 66 21.35 3.42 6.07
CA ASP A 66 20.92 2.48 7.11
C ASP A 66 20.75 1.02 6.63
N GLY A 67 21.01 0.76 5.34
CA GLY A 67 20.91 -0.56 4.71
C GLY A 67 19.49 -1.10 4.54
N ARG A 68 18.45 -0.36 4.98
CA ARG A 68 17.07 -0.87 4.99
C ARG A 68 16.47 -0.88 3.59
N PRO A 69 15.63 -1.88 3.26
CA PRO A 69 15.00 -1.97 1.95
C PRO A 69 14.02 -0.82 1.69
N VAL A 70 13.94 -0.41 0.41
CA VAL A 70 12.89 0.48 -0.09
C VAL A 70 11.78 -0.36 -0.72
N VAL A 71 10.53 -0.16 -0.30
CA VAL A 71 9.36 -0.84 -0.82
C VAL A 71 8.50 0.17 -1.58
N TYR A 72 8.40 -0.01 -2.89
CA TYR A 72 7.48 0.72 -3.75
C TYR A 72 6.13 0.03 -3.80
N TRP A 73 5.06 0.78 -3.57
CA TRP A 73 3.70 0.27 -3.43
C TRP A 73 2.67 1.28 -3.96
N ARG A 74 1.40 0.87 -4.00
CA ARG A 74 0.25 1.76 -4.27
C ARG A 74 -0.99 1.30 -3.50
N PRO A 75 -1.95 2.19 -3.21
CA PRO A 75 -3.26 1.81 -2.66
C PRO A 75 -4.00 0.83 -3.59
N GLY A 76 -4.79 -0.07 -2.98
CA GLY A 76 -5.55 -1.10 -3.70
C GLY A 76 -4.72 -2.28 -4.22
N CYS A 77 -3.40 -2.30 -4.00
CA CYS A 77 -2.54 -3.41 -4.40
C CYS A 77 -2.64 -4.59 -3.42
N GLY A 78 -3.31 -5.67 -3.83
CA GLY A 78 -3.46 -6.89 -3.02
C GLY A 78 -2.14 -7.56 -2.63
N TYR A 79 -1.14 -7.57 -3.53
CA TYR A 79 0.20 -8.11 -3.24
C TYR A 79 0.97 -7.25 -2.24
N CYS A 80 0.84 -5.93 -2.33
CA CYS A 80 1.46 -4.98 -1.41
C CYS A 80 0.85 -5.11 0.00
N LEU A 81 -0.48 -5.28 0.08
CA LEU A 81 -1.18 -5.53 1.34
C LEU A 81 -0.74 -6.87 1.94
N ARG A 82 -0.66 -7.93 1.13
CA ARG A 82 -0.14 -9.24 1.54
C ARG A 82 1.27 -9.11 2.10
N LEU A 83 2.17 -8.43 1.40
CA LEU A 83 3.53 -8.18 1.86
C LEU A 83 3.52 -7.44 3.20
N ARG A 84 2.79 -6.34 3.32
CA ARG A 84 2.65 -5.57 4.57
C ARG A 84 2.18 -6.42 5.75
N ILE A 85 1.16 -7.25 5.55
CA ILE A 85 0.62 -8.15 6.58
C ILE A 85 1.66 -9.19 6.99
N ARG A 86 2.31 -9.84 6.01
CA ARG A 86 3.33 -10.89 6.26
C ARG A 86 4.62 -10.35 6.88
N LEU A 87 4.92 -9.07 6.72
CA LEU A 87 6.01 -8.39 7.42
C LEU A 87 5.65 -7.99 8.85
N GLY A 88 4.36 -7.90 9.18
CA GLY A 88 3.87 -7.58 10.53
C GLY A 88 4.48 -6.29 11.10
N ARG A 89 5.01 -6.36 12.33
CA ARG A 89 5.72 -5.23 12.97
C ARG A 89 6.99 -4.80 12.22
N GLY A 90 7.64 -5.75 11.54
CA GLY A 90 8.87 -5.52 10.78
C GLY A 90 8.70 -4.57 9.61
N ALA A 91 7.49 -4.40 9.06
CA ALA A 91 7.27 -3.51 7.94
C ALA A 91 7.59 -2.02 8.26
N ARG A 92 7.63 -1.60 9.52
CA ARG A 92 8.12 -0.25 9.90
C ARG A 92 9.63 -0.06 9.74
N ARG A 93 10.37 -1.16 9.55
CA ARG A 93 11.83 -1.16 9.29
C ARG A 93 12.16 -1.03 7.80
N ALA A 94 11.16 -0.93 6.92
CA ALA A 94 11.35 -0.63 5.51
C ALA A 94 10.99 0.82 5.21
N HIS A 95 11.58 1.39 4.17
CA HIS A 95 11.22 2.70 3.64
C HIS A 95 10.11 2.55 2.59
N TRP A 96 8.94 3.13 2.81
CA TRP A 96 7.79 2.96 1.92
C TRP A 96 7.63 4.15 0.96
N VAL A 97 7.39 3.86 -0.32
CA VAL A 97 7.19 4.87 -1.36
C VAL A 97 5.93 4.55 -2.17
N ASP A 98 4.92 5.41 -2.05
CA ASP A 98 3.70 5.35 -2.85
C ASP A 98 3.94 5.93 -4.25
N ILE A 99 3.95 5.06 -5.26
CA ILE A 99 4.24 5.45 -6.65
C ILE A 99 3.17 6.33 -7.27
N TRP A 100 1.95 6.39 -6.71
CA TRP A 100 0.91 7.30 -7.18
C TRP A 100 1.06 8.72 -6.64
N ARG A 101 1.81 8.89 -5.55
CA ARG A 101 2.13 10.21 -4.98
C ARG A 101 3.47 10.73 -5.46
N ASP A 102 4.41 9.83 -5.74
CA ASP A 102 5.76 10.20 -6.13
C ASP A 102 6.09 9.77 -7.57
N PRO A 103 6.19 10.72 -8.52
CA PRO A 103 6.56 10.42 -9.90
C PRO A 103 7.97 9.84 -10.03
N ALA A 104 8.91 10.19 -9.14
CA ALA A 104 10.24 9.59 -9.12
C ALA A 104 10.19 8.14 -8.61
N GLY A 105 9.24 7.82 -7.74
CA GLY A 105 8.94 6.45 -7.34
C GLY A 105 8.38 5.62 -8.49
N ALA A 106 7.41 6.18 -9.22
CA ALA A 106 6.87 5.54 -10.43
C ALA A 106 7.97 5.30 -11.48
N ALA A 107 8.82 6.29 -11.74
CA ALA A 107 9.93 6.15 -12.68
C ALA A 107 10.91 5.04 -12.26
N ALA A 108 11.25 4.94 -10.98
CA ALA A 108 12.12 3.87 -10.46
C ALA A 108 11.50 2.49 -10.65
N VAL A 109 10.19 2.34 -10.44
CA VAL A 109 9.48 1.07 -10.67
C VAL A 109 9.44 0.72 -12.16
N ARG A 110 9.14 1.68 -13.03
CA ARG A 110 9.15 1.44 -14.49
C ARG A 110 10.52 1.03 -14.99
N ALA A 111 11.58 1.67 -14.52
CA ALA A 111 12.95 1.31 -14.87
C ALA A 111 13.31 -0.12 -14.42
N ALA A 112 12.73 -0.61 -13.33
CA ALA A 112 12.94 -1.96 -12.81
C ALA A 112 12.06 -3.04 -13.47
N ASN A 113 11.04 -2.66 -14.26
CA ASN A 113 9.98 -3.56 -14.70
C ASN A 113 9.60 -3.36 -16.18
N ASP A 114 10.59 -3.12 -17.04
CA ASP A 114 10.39 -2.97 -18.49
C ASP A 114 9.32 -1.93 -18.86
N GLY A 115 9.31 -0.81 -18.14
CA GLY A 115 8.34 0.27 -18.34
C GLY A 115 7.04 0.13 -17.54
N ASN A 116 6.82 -0.99 -16.86
CA ASN A 116 5.59 -1.24 -16.10
C ASN A 116 5.65 -0.68 -14.67
N GLU A 117 4.50 -0.24 -14.15
CA GLU A 117 4.35 0.15 -12.73
C GLU A 117 4.05 -1.06 -11.83
N THR A 118 4.81 -2.15 -11.98
CA THR A 118 4.58 -3.40 -11.26
C THR A 118 4.99 -3.28 -9.79
N VAL A 119 4.06 -3.59 -8.88
CA VAL A 119 4.27 -3.49 -7.44
C VAL A 119 3.71 -4.73 -6.72
N PRO A 120 4.27 -5.13 -5.56
CA PRO A 120 5.34 -4.46 -4.83
C PRO A 120 6.70 -4.64 -5.52
N THR A 121 7.47 -3.56 -5.63
CA THR A 121 8.88 -3.62 -6.05
C THR A 121 9.74 -3.27 -4.85
N VAL A 122 10.67 -4.14 -4.47
CA VAL A 122 11.54 -3.98 -3.31
C VAL A 122 12.98 -3.77 -3.78
N VAL A 123 13.62 -2.70 -3.33
CA VAL A 123 15.03 -2.42 -3.64
C VAL A 123 15.86 -2.66 -2.39
N VAL A 124 16.86 -3.52 -2.53
CA VAL A 124 17.84 -3.88 -1.49
C VAL A 124 19.22 -3.66 -2.06
N ALA A 125 20.07 -2.87 -1.40
CA ALA A 125 21.43 -2.56 -1.87
C ALA A 125 21.48 -2.14 -3.36
N GLY A 126 20.52 -1.30 -3.78
CA GLY A 126 20.39 -0.83 -5.16
C GLY A 126 19.81 -1.83 -6.16
N ARG A 127 19.56 -3.08 -5.77
CA ARG A 127 18.99 -4.12 -6.66
C ARG A 127 17.47 -4.23 -6.52
N PRO A 128 16.69 -4.02 -7.60
CA PRO A 128 15.25 -4.18 -7.57
C PRO A 128 14.83 -5.66 -7.61
N HIS A 129 13.78 -5.99 -6.88
CA HIS A 129 13.14 -7.29 -6.84
C HIS A 129 11.63 -7.08 -6.98
N THR A 130 11.05 -7.62 -8.03
CA THR A 130 9.62 -7.45 -8.33
C THR A 130 8.82 -8.58 -7.71
N ASN A 131 7.83 -8.20 -6.92
CA ASN A 131 6.96 -9.10 -6.16
C ASN A 131 7.70 -10.23 -5.41
N PRO A 132 8.71 -9.92 -4.58
CA PRO A 132 9.50 -10.93 -3.89
C PRO A 132 8.69 -11.64 -2.80
N ASP A 133 9.16 -12.82 -2.39
CA ASP A 133 8.58 -13.54 -1.26
C ASP A 133 8.67 -12.71 0.04
N PRO A 134 7.56 -12.52 0.77
CA PRO A 134 7.58 -11.81 2.06
C PRO A 134 8.56 -12.38 3.09
N ALA A 135 8.86 -13.68 3.06
CA ALA A 135 9.85 -14.30 3.92
C ALA A 135 11.26 -13.79 3.61
N TRP A 136 11.63 -13.76 2.33
CA TRP A 136 12.90 -13.18 1.89
C TRP A 136 13.01 -11.71 2.29
N VAL A 137 11.93 -10.92 2.16
CA VAL A 137 11.95 -9.51 2.58
C VAL A 137 12.17 -9.39 4.10
N ARG A 138 11.62 -10.29 4.93
CA ARG A 138 11.87 -10.29 6.39
C ARG A 138 13.34 -10.51 6.72
N GLU A 139 14.03 -11.35 5.97
CA GLU A 139 15.46 -11.59 6.15
C GLU A 139 16.25 -10.31 5.85
N GLN A 140 15.90 -9.60 4.78
CA GLN A 140 16.56 -8.32 4.44
C GLN A 140 16.34 -7.24 5.49
N LEU A 141 15.21 -7.25 6.21
CA LEU A 141 14.96 -6.30 7.30
C LEU A 141 15.84 -6.57 8.53
N SER A 142 16.37 -7.78 8.69
CA SER A 142 17.10 -8.23 9.88
C SER A 142 18.61 -8.08 9.74
N ARG A 143 19.12 -7.87 8.53
CA ARG A 143 20.54 -7.62 8.28
C ARG A 143 20.93 -6.25 8.85
N PRO A 144 21.93 -6.16 9.75
CA PRO A 144 22.58 -4.90 10.06
C PRO A 144 23.25 -4.36 8.78
N ALA A 145 23.33 -3.02 8.67
CA ALA A 145 24.16 -2.36 7.67
C ALA A 145 25.64 -2.72 7.86
#